data_AF-A0A6S7GEQ7-F1
#
_entry.id   AF-A0A6S7GEQ7-F1
#
_cell.length_a   1.000
_cell.length_b   1.000
_cell.length_c   1.000
_cell.angle_alpha   90.00
_cell.angle_beta   90.00
_cell.angle_gamma   90.00
#
_symmetry.space_group_name_H-M   'P 1'
#
loop_
_entity.id
_entity.type
_entity.pdbx_description
1 polymer ?
#
loop_
_entity_poly.entity_id
_entity_poly.type
_entity_poly.pdbx_seq_one_letter_code
_entity_poly.pdbx_strand_id
1 'polypeptide(L)'
;MSQEEAQPSKMRSKPVRQTPQQRIEVVTRNDLPGITEWLLPTNICQTRICGKTLASNACTIIAALCCRSFLKRELEIPLDAELGNAINKFKQLIMTGNMLYGGLRIPCNQPNLEVCDVLKKIVDLKLRMVKDLGFFYAEDIYETLCQLLQCEGRQAGVLIFPPDKSVALLADNEEVAVFDNHEHGQNGGIITVCRSKNIDDFFYYLQTNGH
;
A
#
# COMPACT_ATOMS: atom_id res chain seq x y z
N MET A 1 9.13 50.52 -53.11
CA MET A 1 9.92 49.28 -52.96
C MET A 1 10.37 49.20 -51.51
N SER A 2 10.05 48.24 -50.68
CA SER A 2 8.94 47.28 -50.55
C SER A 2 8.92 46.99 -49.04
N GLN A 3 7.75 47.01 -48.41
CA GLN A 3 7.60 46.54 -47.05
C GLN A 3 7.77 45.02 -47.06
N GLU A 4 8.74 44.48 -46.32
CA GLU A 4 8.92 43.04 -46.15
C GLU A 4 8.43 42.68 -44.73
N GLU A 5 7.20 42.16 -44.69
CA GLU A 5 6.55 41.67 -43.48
C GLU A 5 7.30 40.45 -42.92
N ALA A 6 7.72 40.55 -41.66
CA ALA A 6 8.24 39.42 -40.91
C ALA A 6 7.08 38.45 -40.57
N GLN A 7 7.05 37.29 -41.24
CA GLN A 7 6.16 36.19 -40.87
C GLN A 7 6.59 35.55 -39.54
N PRO A 8 5.68 35.32 -38.57
CA PRO A 8 6.02 34.59 -37.36
C PRO A 8 6.23 33.11 -37.68
N SER A 9 7.36 32.56 -37.24
CA SER A 9 7.66 31.13 -37.33
C SER A 9 6.55 30.32 -36.63
N LYS A 10 5.86 29.46 -37.39
CA LYS A 10 4.95 28.46 -36.83
C LYS A 10 5.74 27.55 -35.88
N MET A 11 5.59 27.77 -34.57
CA MET A 11 5.95 26.78 -33.57
C MET A 11 5.14 25.52 -33.86
N ARG A 12 5.77 24.52 -34.47
CA ARG A 12 5.28 23.15 -34.46
C ARG A 12 5.25 22.71 -33.00
N SER A 13 4.06 22.71 -32.39
CA SER A 13 3.81 21.98 -31.17
C SER A 13 4.22 20.53 -31.43
N LYS A 14 5.30 20.08 -30.76
CA LYS A 14 5.62 18.66 -30.73
C LYS A 14 4.38 17.96 -30.16
N PRO A 15 3.91 16.85 -30.75
CA PRO A 15 2.85 16.08 -30.12
C PRO A 15 3.36 15.70 -28.74
N VAL A 16 2.68 16.21 -27.71
CA VAL A 16 2.86 15.75 -26.34
C VAL A 16 2.63 14.25 -26.44
N ARG A 17 3.69 13.46 -26.27
CA ARG A 17 3.56 12.02 -26.06
C ARG A 17 2.66 11.91 -24.85
N GLN A 18 1.40 11.56 -25.07
CA GLN A 18 0.53 11.10 -24.00
C GLN A 18 1.25 9.90 -23.41
N THR A 19 1.87 10.10 -22.25
CA THR A 19 2.30 8.98 -21.41
C THR A 19 1.10 8.05 -21.28
N PRO A 20 1.26 6.73 -21.49
CA PRO A 20 0.14 5.81 -21.34
C PRO A 20 -0.46 6.07 -19.96
N GLN A 21 -1.76 6.41 -19.90
CA GLN A 21 -2.49 6.36 -18.64
C GLN A 21 -2.30 4.93 -18.11
N GLN A 22 -1.44 4.78 -17.11
CA GLN A 22 -1.21 3.51 -16.44
C GLN A 22 -2.54 3.15 -15.77
N ARG A 23 -3.23 2.17 -16.34
CA ARG A 23 -4.54 1.71 -15.84
C ARG A 23 -4.29 0.87 -14.59
N ILE A 24 -5.21 0.96 -13.64
CA ILE A 24 -5.31 -0.01 -12.56
C ILE A 24 -5.75 -1.33 -13.20
N GLU A 25 -5.02 -2.40 -12.94
CA GLU A 25 -5.37 -3.73 -13.40
C GLU A 25 -6.12 -4.44 -12.27
N VAL A 26 -7.36 -4.85 -12.55
CA VAL A 26 -8.13 -5.70 -11.64
C VAL A 26 -7.76 -7.14 -11.96
N VAL A 27 -7.25 -7.87 -10.97
CA VAL A 27 -6.93 -9.28 -11.10
C VAL A 27 -8.03 -10.09 -10.44
N THR A 28 -8.82 -10.76 -11.28
CA THR A 28 -9.73 -11.81 -10.82
C THR A 28 -8.98 -13.13 -10.87
N ARG A 29 -8.66 -13.70 -9.71
CA ARG A 29 -7.99 -15.00 -9.59
C ARG A 29 -9.04 -16.11 -9.69
N ASN A 30 -9.00 -16.91 -10.76
CA ASN A 30 -9.93 -18.03 -10.95
C ASN A 30 -9.74 -19.12 -9.88
N ASP A 31 -8.53 -19.21 -9.32
CA ASP A 31 -8.15 -20.11 -8.23
C ASP A 31 -8.57 -19.60 -6.84
N LEU A 32 -8.87 -18.31 -6.70
CA LEU A 32 -9.27 -17.66 -5.44
C LEU A 32 -10.45 -16.71 -5.68
N PRO A 33 -11.64 -17.25 -6.00
CA PRO A 33 -12.81 -16.46 -6.40
C PRO A 33 -13.30 -15.53 -5.29
N GLY A 34 -12.91 -15.78 -4.04
CA GLY A 34 -13.25 -14.95 -2.91
C GLY A 34 -12.43 -13.67 -2.76
N ILE A 35 -11.35 -13.52 -3.53
CA ILE A 35 -10.41 -12.41 -3.45
C ILE A 35 -10.62 -11.44 -4.61
N THR A 36 -10.61 -10.16 -4.27
CA THR A 36 -10.44 -9.08 -5.25
C THR A 36 -9.06 -8.46 -5.07
N GLU A 37 -8.27 -8.47 -6.13
CA GLU A 37 -6.92 -7.89 -6.14
C GLU A 37 -6.87 -6.74 -7.17
N TRP A 38 -6.35 -5.60 -6.75
CA TRP A 38 -6.07 -4.46 -7.62
C TRP A 38 -4.57 -4.23 -7.68
N LEU A 39 -3.99 -4.44 -8.87
CA LEU A 39 -2.61 -4.08 -9.18
C LEU A 39 -2.58 -2.61 -9.58
N LEU A 40 -1.81 -1.83 -8.82
CA LEU A 40 -1.69 -0.40 -9.06
C LEU A 40 -0.69 -0.14 -10.20
N PRO A 41 -0.82 1.00 -10.89
CA PRO A 41 0.21 1.52 -11.80
C PRO A 41 1.62 1.48 -11.21
N THR A 42 2.65 1.21 -12.04
CA THR A 42 4.05 1.16 -11.58
C THR A 42 4.52 2.41 -10.86
N ASN A 43 3.95 3.57 -11.17
CA ASN A 43 4.30 4.80 -10.47
C ASN A 43 3.64 4.95 -9.08
N ILE A 44 2.82 3.98 -8.64
CA ILE A 44 2.19 3.93 -7.32
C ILE A 44 2.79 2.79 -6.50
N CYS A 45 4.02 2.96 -6.07
CA CYS A 45 4.67 2.11 -5.06
C CYS A 45 5.74 2.93 -4.33
N GLN A 46 6.21 2.41 -3.21
CA GLN A 46 7.16 3.09 -2.33
C GLN A 46 8.47 3.45 -3.03
N THR A 47 9.00 2.59 -3.88
CA THR A 47 10.29 2.82 -4.58
C THR A 47 10.20 3.93 -5.63
N ARG A 48 8.99 4.30 -6.08
CA ARG A 48 8.76 5.25 -7.18
C ARG A 48 8.16 6.58 -6.70
N ILE A 49 7.28 6.54 -5.70
CA ILE A 49 6.64 7.73 -5.15
C ILE A 49 7.59 8.44 -4.19
N CYS A 50 8.19 9.56 -4.60
CA CYS A 50 9.08 10.36 -3.73
C CYS A 50 10.25 9.56 -3.10
N GLY A 51 10.52 8.34 -3.58
CA GLY A 51 11.52 7.43 -3.07
C GLY A 51 12.91 7.71 -3.66
N LYS A 52 13.95 7.41 -2.88
CA LYS A 52 15.30 7.17 -3.42
C LYS A 52 15.37 5.71 -3.92
N THR A 53 16.35 5.45 -4.79
CA THR A 53 16.74 4.15 -5.38
C THR A 53 16.42 2.91 -4.53
N LEU A 54 16.03 1.81 -5.21
CA LEU A 54 15.93 0.42 -4.72
C LEU A 54 16.49 0.23 -3.29
N ALA A 55 15.63 -0.09 -2.31
CA ALA A 55 15.91 -0.26 -0.87
C ALA A 55 15.60 0.93 0.08
N SER A 56 14.40 1.51 -0.04
CA SER A 56 13.82 2.29 1.09
C SER A 56 13.17 1.31 2.07
N ASN A 57 13.37 1.50 3.39
CA ASN A 57 12.72 0.70 4.45
C ASN A 57 11.52 1.45 5.05
N ALA A 58 10.86 2.27 4.23
CA ALA A 58 9.71 3.06 4.67
C ALA A 58 8.42 2.23 4.83
N CYS A 59 8.43 0.94 4.46
CA CYS A 59 7.21 0.13 4.31
C CYS A 59 6.48 -0.04 5.64
N THR A 60 7.20 -0.21 6.75
CA THR A 60 6.58 -0.26 8.10
C THR A 60 5.96 1.07 8.50
N ILE A 61 6.57 2.21 8.13
CA ILE A 61 6.01 3.54 8.38
C ILE A 61 4.73 3.72 7.55
N ILE A 62 4.75 3.34 6.28
CA ILE A 62 3.59 3.42 5.39
C ILE A 62 2.47 2.52 5.91
N ALA A 63 2.77 1.28 6.31
CA ALA A 63 1.79 0.36 6.87
C ALA A 63 1.15 0.93 8.15
N ALA A 64 1.94 1.51 9.05
CA ALA A 64 1.44 2.18 10.26
C ALA A 64 0.57 3.41 9.93
N LEU A 65 0.92 4.18 8.90
CA LEU A 65 0.12 5.30 8.40
C LEU A 65 -1.22 4.83 7.82
N CYS A 66 -1.25 3.72 7.07
CA CYS A 66 -2.48 3.09 6.60
C CYS A 66 -3.36 2.67 7.78
N CYS A 67 -2.80 1.99 8.78
CA CYS A 67 -3.52 1.61 9.99
C CYS A 67 -4.15 2.82 10.68
N ARG A 68 -3.37 3.89 10.91
CA ARG A 68 -3.85 5.14 11.50
C ARG A 68 -4.99 5.76 10.70
N SER A 69 -4.79 5.89 9.39
CA SER A 69 -5.76 6.49 8.49
C SER A 69 -7.07 5.70 8.49
N PHE A 70 -6.99 4.38 8.50
CA PHE A 70 -8.14 3.49 8.53
C PHE A 70 -8.92 3.58 9.85
N LEU A 71 -8.21 3.51 10.99
CA LEU A 71 -8.81 3.65 12.32
C LEU A 71 -9.48 5.02 12.53
N LYS A 72 -9.02 6.06 11.82
CA LYS A 72 -9.61 7.41 11.84
C LYS A 72 -10.71 7.64 10.80
N ARG A 73 -11.08 6.63 10.00
CA ARG A 73 -12.04 6.77 8.89
C ARG A 73 -11.62 7.75 7.80
N GLU A 74 -10.31 7.83 7.57
CA GLU A 74 -9.73 8.60 6.47
C GLU A 74 -9.28 7.71 5.30
N LEU A 75 -9.05 6.41 5.55
CA LEU A 75 -8.82 5.37 4.55
C LEU A 75 -9.92 4.32 4.73
N GLU A 76 -10.50 3.87 3.62
CA GLU A 76 -11.56 2.87 3.59
C GLU A 76 -11.06 1.60 2.90
N ILE A 77 -11.63 0.45 3.27
CA ILE A 77 -11.49 -0.78 2.49
C ILE A 77 -12.33 -0.59 1.22
N PRO A 78 -11.73 -0.57 0.01
CA PRO A 78 -12.47 -0.19 -1.17
C PRO A 78 -13.44 -1.28 -1.60
N LEU A 79 -14.66 -0.86 -1.93
CA LEU A 79 -15.51 -1.51 -2.93
C LEU A 79 -15.20 -0.91 -4.32
N ASP A 80 -15.60 -1.58 -5.39
CA ASP A 80 -15.31 -1.14 -6.78
C ASP A 80 -15.62 0.35 -7.04
N ALA A 81 -16.73 0.85 -6.49
CA ALA A 81 -17.15 2.24 -6.66
C ALA A 81 -16.26 3.26 -5.92
N GLU A 82 -15.54 2.83 -4.88
CA GLU A 82 -14.75 3.69 -3.97
C GLU A 82 -13.24 3.52 -4.15
N LEU A 83 -12.84 2.60 -5.04
CA LEU A 83 -11.45 2.26 -5.33
C LEU A 83 -10.57 3.49 -5.61
N GLY A 84 -11.08 4.46 -6.39
CA GLY A 84 -10.33 5.68 -6.71
C GLY A 84 -9.96 6.50 -5.47
N ASN A 85 -10.85 6.57 -4.47
CA ASN A 85 -10.59 7.29 -3.23
C ASN A 85 -9.57 6.56 -2.36
N ALA A 86 -9.70 5.24 -2.23
CA ALA A 86 -8.75 4.42 -1.49
C ALA A 86 -7.35 4.50 -2.11
N ILE A 87 -7.21 4.43 -3.44
CA ILE A 87 -5.94 4.55 -4.14
C ILE A 87 -5.32 5.94 -3.95
N ASN A 88 -6.11 7.01 -4.08
CA ASN A 88 -5.62 8.37 -3.87
C ASN A 88 -5.11 8.57 -2.44
N LYS A 89 -5.85 8.09 -1.45
CA LYS A 89 -5.41 8.15 -0.05
C LYS A 89 -4.17 7.30 0.16
N PHE A 90 -4.13 6.07 -0.36
CA PHE A 90 -2.98 5.18 -0.22
C PHE A 90 -1.72 5.79 -0.84
N LYS A 91 -1.82 6.39 -2.03
CA LYS A 91 -0.74 7.16 -2.65
C LYS A 91 -0.22 8.29 -1.76
N GLN A 92 -1.11 9.07 -1.13
CA GLN A 92 -0.71 10.13 -0.19
C GLN A 92 0.01 9.56 1.04
N LEU A 93 -0.42 8.42 1.55
CA LEU A 93 0.22 7.75 2.68
C LEU A 93 1.60 7.21 2.31
N ILE A 94 1.78 6.67 1.09
CA ILE A 94 3.10 6.28 0.56
C ILE A 94 4.02 7.49 0.47
N MET A 95 3.56 8.61 -0.12
CA MET A 95 4.32 9.87 -0.18
C MET A 95 4.76 10.32 1.21
N THR A 96 3.82 10.33 2.15
CA THR A 96 4.05 10.78 3.53
C THR A 96 5.05 9.87 4.25
N GLY A 97 4.90 8.55 4.13
CA GLY A 97 5.81 7.59 4.74
C GLY A 97 7.23 7.70 4.21
N ASN A 98 7.40 7.89 2.89
CA ASN A 98 8.72 8.13 2.30
C ASN A 98 9.37 9.44 2.77
N MET A 99 8.60 10.52 2.89
CA MET A 99 9.11 11.79 3.43
C MET A 99 9.53 11.66 4.90
N LEU A 100 8.72 11.00 5.73
CA LEU A 100 9.03 10.74 7.14
C LEU A 100 10.30 9.89 7.27
N TYR A 101 10.39 8.78 6.51
CA TYR A 101 11.57 7.93 6.49
C TYR A 101 12.84 8.72 6.12
N GLY A 102 12.78 9.55 5.07
CA GLY A 102 13.90 10.40 4.67
C GLY A 102 14.36 11.37 5.77
N GLY A 103 13.43 11.81 6.64
CA GLY A 103 13.72 12.65 7.80
C GLY A 103 14.42 11.91 8.95
N LEU A 104 14.25 10.59 9.07
CA LEU A 104 14.84 9.79 10.16
C LEU A 104 16.34 9.55 10.01
N ARG A 105 16.94 9.85 8.84
CA ARG A 105 18.38 9.68 8.55
C ARG A 105 18.91 8.30 8.94
N ILE A 106 18.12 7.29 8.66
CA ILE A 106 18.41 5.89 8.94
C ILE A 106 19.54 5.38 8.02
N PRO A 107 20.50 4.60 8.54
CA PRO A 107 21.52 3.96 7.71
C PRO A 107 20.92 3.05 6.64
N CYS A 108 21.47 3.06 5.42
CA CYS A 108 20.97 2.28 4.29
C CYS A 108 21.04 0.74 4.47
N ASN A 109 21.75 0.25 5.49
CA ASN A 109 21.99 -1.17 5.71
C ASN A 109 21.23 -1.74 6.92
N GLN A 110 20.34 -0.97 7.56
CA GLN A 110 19.53 -1.53 8.65
C GLN A 110 18.41 -2.41 8.07
N PRO A 111 17.92 -3.41 8.82
CA PRO A 111 16.66 -4.09 8.49
C PRO A 111 15.48 -3.11 8.51
N ASN A 112 14.31 -3.58 8.11
CA ASN A 112 13.09 -2.81 8.29
C ASN A 112 12.92 -2.34 9.73
N LEU A 113 12.30 -1.17 9.90
CA LEU A 113 11.96 -0.69 11.22
C LEU A 113 10.92 -1.63 11.83
N GLU A 114 11.11 -1.99 13.09
CA GLU A 114 10.04 -2.61 13.87
C GLU A 114 8.90 -1.60 14.09
N VAL A 115 7.67 -2.08 14.22
CA VAL A 115 6.51 -1.21 14.49
C VAL A 115 6.74 -0.38 15.75
N CYS A 116 7.33 -0.99 16.78
CA CYS A 116 7.69 -0.28 18.01
C CYS A 116 8.64 0.90 17.77
N ASP A 117 9.61 0.76 16.86
CA ASP A 117 10.56 1.83 16.54
C ASP A 117 9.90 2.95 15.74
N VAL A 118 9.00 2.59 14.81
CA VAL A 118 8.17 3.56 14.09
C VAL A 118 7.35 4.40 15.06
N LEU A 119 6.66 3.77 16.01
CA LEU A 119 5.82 4.47 17.00
C LEU A 119 6.64 5.38 17.93
N LYS A 120 7.87 4.98 18.29
CA LYS A 120 8.77 5.81 19.10
C LYS A 120 9.34 7.00 18.33
N LYS A 121 9.74 6.78 17.07
CA LYS A 121 10.40 7.81 16.24
C LYS A 121 9.40 8.80 15.64
N ILE A 122 8.15 8.38 15.41
CA ILE A 122 7.11 9.20 14.77
C ILE A 122 5.95 9.39 15.76
N VAL A 123 6.18 10.25 16.75
CA VAL A 123 5.26 10.51 17.87
C VAL A 123 3.86 10.95 17.40
N ASP A 124 3.77 11.65 16.26
CA ASP A 124 2.52 12.16 15.72
C ASP A 124 1.61 11.09 15.07
N LEU A 125 2.06 9.84 14.99
CA LEU A 125 1.19 8.73 14.58
C LEU A 125 0.02 8.57 15.57
N LYS A 126 0.23 8.86 16.86
CA LYS A 126 -0.78 8.73 17.92
C LYS A 126 -1.47 7.35 17.90
N LEU A 127 -0.70 6.32 17.58
CA LEU A 127 -1.10 4.92 17.65
C LEU A 127 -0.47 4.27 18.88
N ARG A 128 -1.16 3.29 19.44
CA ARG A 128 -0.63 2.43 20.49
C ARG A 128 -0.74 0.98 20.01
N MET A 129 0.38 0.27 20.02
CA MET A 129 0.39 -1.16 19.78
C MET A 129 -0.31 -1.87 20.96
N VAL A 130 -1.37 -2.62 20.67
CA VAL A 130 -2.16 -3.35 21.67
C VAL A 130 -1.68 -4.78 21.85
N LYS A 131 -1.12 -5.39 20.80
CA LYS A 131 -0.59 -6.74 20.82
C LYS A 131 0.55 -6.85 19.80
N ASP A 132 1.59 -7.57 20.17
CA ASP A 132 2.61 -8.09 19.27
C ASP A 132 2.43 -9.61 19.25
N LEU A 133 2.20 -10.17 18.07
CA LEU A 133 1.71 -11.53 17.92
C LEU A 133 2.80 -12.55 17.60
N GLY A 134 3.91 -12.14 16.98
CA GLY A 134 5.04 -13.01 16.63
C GLY A 134 4.61 -14.38 16.09
N PHE A 135 4.19 -14.45 14.82
CA PHE A 135 3.76 -15.72 14.24
C PHE A 135 4.93 -16.66 13.96
N PHE A 136 4.87 -17.87 14.48
CA PHE A 136 5.86 -18.92 14.22
C PHE A 136 5.30 -20.02 13.31
N TYR A 137 3.97 -20.16 13.27
CA TYR A 137 3.25 -21.12 12.43
C TYR A 137 2.17 -20.42 11.61
N ALA A 138 1.79 -21.03 10.48
CA ALA A 138 0.82 -20.42 9.59
C ALA A 138 -0.61 -20.46 10.20
N GLU A 139 -0.90 -21.47 11.00
CA GLU A 139 -2.13 -21.62 11.76
C GLU A 139 -2.38 -20.43 12.69
N ASP A 140 -1.33 -19.87 13.29
CA ASP A 140 -1.43 -18.69 14.18
C ASP A 140 -1.92 -17.44 13.42
N ILE A 141 -1.52 -17.31 12.14
CA ILE A 141 -1.97 -16.23 11.24
C ILE A 141 -3.45 -16.42 10.93
N TYR A 142 -3.86 -17.65 10.58
CA TYR A 142 -5.25 -17.97 10.29
C TYR A 142 -6.16 -17.65 11.47
N GLU A 143 -5.82 -18.14 12.67
CA GLU A 143 -6.59 -17.87 13.88
C GLU A 143 -6.68 -16.37 14.19
N THR A 144 -5.59 -15.63 13.97
CA THR A 144 -5.60 -14.17 14.14
C THR A 144 -6.53 -13.49 13.14
N LEU A 145 -6.50 -13.89 11.87
CA LEU A 145 -7.39 -13.36 10.85
C LEU A 145 -8.86 -13.60 11.22
N CYS A 146 -9.19 -14.80 11.70
CA CYS A 146 -10.52 -15.11 12.22
C CYS A 146 -10.89 -14.22 13.42
N GLN A 147 -9.98 -14.01 14.37
CA GLN A 147 -10.22 -13.14 15.53
C GLN A 147 -10.44 -11.67 15.13
N LEU A 148 -9.66 -11.16 14.17
CA LEU A 148 -9.80 -9.79 13.67
C LEU A 148 -11.18 -9.54 13.06
N LEU A 149 -11.72 -10.53 12.34
CA LEU A 149 -13.05 -10.47 11.71
C LEU A 149 -14.21 -10.69 12.70
N GLN A 150 -13.94 -11.31 13.86
CA GLN A 150 -14.94 -11.48 14.92
C GLN A 150 -15.06 -10.24 15.84
N CYS A 151 -14.09 -9.34 15.79
CA CYS A 151 -14.12 -8.12 16.59
C CYS A 151 -15.07 -7.10 15.98
N GLU A 152 -15.93 -6.49 16.81
CA GLU A 152 -16.76 -5.38 16.36
C GLU A 152 -15.90 -4.13 16.06
N GLY A 153 -16.14 -3.52 14.90
CA GLY A 153 -15.50 -2.29 14.46
C GLY A 153 -14.11 -2.48 13.81
N ARG A 154 -13.43 -1.35 13.57
CA ARG A 154 -12.18 -1.32 12.80
C ARG A 154 -11.00 -1.85 13.59
N GLN A 155 -10.36 -2.87 13.04
CA GLN A 155 -9.09 -3.40 13.49
C GLN A 155 -8.01 -3.16 12.44
N ALA A 156 -6.80 -2.87 12.89
CA ALA A 156 -5.66 -2.67 11.99
C ALA A 156 -4.40 -3.29 12.57
N GLY A 157 -3.59 -3.88 11.70
CA GLY A 157 -2.32 -4.48 12.03
C GLY A 157 -1.29 -4.22 10.95
N VAL A 158 -0.02 -4.40 11.31
CA VAL A 158 1.08 -4.42 10.35
C VAL A 158 1.56 -5.86 10.27
N LEU A 159 1.50 -6.44 9.07
CA LEU A 159 2.12 -7.73 8.79
C LEU A 159 3.55 -7.49 8.34
N ILE A 160 4.50 -8.10 9.05
CA ILE A 160 5.92 -8.08 8.70
C ILE A 160 6.25 -9.44 8.10
N PHE A 161 6.69 -9.42 6.85
CA PHE A 161 7.24 -10.58 6.15
C PHE A 161 8.77 -10.40 6.11
N PRO A 162 9.53 -11.10 6.97
CA PRO A 162 10.98 -10.97 6.99
C PRO A 162 11.59 -11.42 5.65
N PRO A 163 12.69 -10.79 5.20
CA PRO A 163 13.49 -9.80 5.95
C PRO A 163 13.10 -8.33 5.71
N ASP A 164 12.33 -8.02 4.67
CA ASP A 164 12.32 -6.67 4.08
C ASP A 164 10.93 -6.16 3.66
N LYS A 165 9.85 -6.86 4.00
CA LYS A 165 8.50 -6.46 3.61
C LYS A 165 7.59 -6.19 4.82
N SER A 166 6.88 -5.08 4.77
CA SER A 166 5.81 -4.75 5.72
C SER A 166 4.60 -4.19 5.01
N VAL A 167 3.43 -4.72 5.31
CA VAL A 167 2.14 -4.33 4.69
C VAL A 167 1.11 -4.01 5.76
N ALA A 168 0.10 -3.22 5.42
CA ALA A 168 -1.01 -2.97 6.33
C ALA A 168 -2.09 -4.04 6.16
N LEU A 169 -2.56 -4.60 7.26
CA LEU A 169 -3.73 -5.47 7.36
C LEU A 169 -4.86 -4.69 8.03
N LEU A 170 -5.98 -4.54 7.34
CA LEU A 170 -7.14 -3.78 7.81
C LEU A 170 -8.34 -4.71 7.87
N ALA A 171 -9.16 -4.62 8.91
CA ALA A 171 -10.41 -5.35 9.02
C ALA A 171 -11.54 -4.42 9.52
N ASP A 172 -12.69 -4.44 8.84
CA ASP A 172 -13.93 -3.79 9.28
C ASP A 172 -15.09 -4.75 9.03
N ASN A 173 -15.78 -5.14 10.09
CA ASN A 173 -16.92 -6.06 10.00
C ASN A 173 -16.55 -7.37 9.27
N GLU A 174 -17.19 -7.63 8.11
CA GLU A 174 -17.00 -8.84 7.31
C GLU A 174 -15.91 -8.68 6.24
N GLU A 175 -15.10 -7.63 6.25
CA GLU A 175 -14.09 -7.37 5.21
C GLU A 175 -12.69 -7.29 5.81
N VAL A 176 -11.74 -7.92 5.12
CA VAL A 176 -10.31 -7.85 5.41
C VAL A 176 -9.57 -7.38 4.16
N ALA A 177 -8.58 -6.52 4.36
CA ALA A 177 -7.81 -5.96 3.28
C ALA A 177 -6.32 -5.92 3.61
N VAL A 178 -5.50 -6.13 2.59
CA VAL A 178 -4.06 -5.88 2.62
C VAL A 178 -3.72 -4.76 1.66
N PHE A 179 -2.95 -3.79 2.16
CA PHE A 179 -2.38 -2.71 1.37
C PHE A 179 -0.87 -2.91 1.29
N ASP A 180 -0.42 -3.40 0.14
CA ASP A 180 0.98 -3.62 -0.18
C ASP A 180 1.51 -2.45 -1.02
N ASN A 181 2.59 -1.83 -0.55
CA ASN A 181 3.18 -0.66 -1.19
C ASN A 181 4.43 -0.99 -2.01
N HIS A 182 4.83 -2.25 -2.08
CA HIS A 182 6.00 -2.69 -2.84
C HIS A 182 5.72 -2.73 -4.34
N GLU A 183 6.74 -2.96 -5.15
CA GLU A 183 6.61 -3.12 -6.60
C GLU A 183 6.38 -4.60 -6.92
N HIS A 184 5.40 -4.90 -7.77
CA HIS A 184 5.02 -6.27 -8.12
C HIS A 184 5.18 -6.50 -9.63
N GLY A 185 6.37 -6.95 -10.03
CA GLY A 185 6.70 -7.19 -11.43
C GLY A 185 6.68 -5.90 -12.26
N GLN A 186 5.75 -5.79 -13.20
CA GLN A 186 5.51 -4.57 -13.99
C GLN A 186 4.38 -3.70 -13.43
N ASN A 187 4.01 -3.90 -12.17
CA ASN A 187 2.99 -3.13 -11.47
C ASN A 187 3.57 -2.49 -10.20
N GLY A 188 2.86 -1.49 -9.68
CA GLY A 188 3.17 -0.83 -8.41
C GLY A 188 2.69 -1.68 -7.24
N GLY A 189 2.13 -1.02 -6.22
CA GLY A 189 1.53 -1.66 -5.06
C GLY A 189 0.30 -2.49 -5.39
N ILE A 190 -0.20 -3.19 -4.38
CA ILE A 190 -1.38 -4.04 -4.46
C ILE A 190 -2.36 -3.64 -3.37
N ILE A 191 -3.64 -3.66 -3.70
CA ILE A 191 -4.72 -3.70 -2.71
C ILE A 191 -5.44 -5.04 -2.89
N THR A 192 -5.49 -5.84 -1.83
CA THR A 192 -6.18 -7.13 -1.84
C THR A 192 -7.29 -7.09 -0.81
N VAL A 193 -8.51 -7.40 -1.22
CA VAL A 193 -9.68 -7.42 -0.34
C VAL A 193 -10.34 -8.79 -0.41
N CYS A 194 -10.79 -9.25 0.75
CA CYS A 194 -11.55 -10.47 0.90
C CYS A 194 -12.68 -10.27 1.90
N ARG A 195 -13.76 -11.01 1.71
CA ARG A 195 -14.85 -11.09 2.70
C ARG A 195 -14.61 -12.26 3.66
N SER A 196 -15.09 -12.13 4.89
CA SER A 196 -14.93 -13.10 5.99
C SER A 196 -15.30 -14.53 5.60
N LYS A 197 -16.35 -14.70 4.79
CA LYS A 197 -16.77 -16.01 4.28
C LYS A 197 -15.75 -16.74 3.40
N ASN A 198 -14.75 -16.02 2.88
CA ASN A 198 -13.68 -16.55 2.03
C ASN A 198 -12.30 -16.39 2.71
N ILE A 199 -12.26 -16.41 4.05
CA ILE A 199 -11.01 -16.21 4.81
C ILE A 199 -9.95 -17.27 4.50
N ASP A 200 -10.37 -18.48 4.14
CA ASP A 200 -9.48 -19.56 3.70
C ASP A 200 -8.71 -19.17 2.43
N ASP A 201 -9.40 -18.62 1.43
CA ASP A 201 -8.78 -18.10 0.20
C ASP A 201 -7.77 -16.99 0.54
N PHE A 202 -8.14 -16.08 1.45
CA PHE A 202 -7.28 -14.97 1.87
C PHE A 202 -6.03 -15.44 2.60
N PHE A 203 -6.17 -16.43 3.47
CA PHE A 203 -5.04 -17.04 4.15
C PHE A 203 -4.10 -17.72 3.15
N TYR A 204 -4.63 -18.52 2.22
CA TYR A 204 -3.83 -19.14 1.17
C TYR A 204 -3.13 -18.10 0.29
N TYR A 205 -3.80 -16.99 -0.04
CA TYR A 205 -3.19 -15.87 -0.75
C TYR A 205 -2.01 -15.28 0.01
N LEU A 206 -2.14 -15.04 1.32
CA LEU A 206 -1.06 -14.51 2.15
C LEU A 206 0.13 -15.45 2.20
N GLN A 207 -0.10 -16.77 2.25
CA GLN A 207 0.97 -17.77 2.22
C GLN A 207 1.74 -17.79 0.89
N THR A 208 1.03 -17.59 -0.23
CA THR A 208 1.59 -17.71 -1.59
C THR A 208 2.13 -16.41 -2.19
N ASN A 209 1.71 -15.25 -1.65
CA ASN A 209 2.12 -13.93 -2.14
C ASN A 209 2.81 -13.08 -1.05
N GLY A 210 2.93 -13.61 0.17
CA GLY A 210 3.69 -13.01 1.28
C GLY A 210 5.21 -13.15 1.16
N HIS A 211 5.72 -13.47 -0.03
CA HIS A 211 7.14 -13.51 -0.35
C HIS A 211 7.76 -12.11 -0.45
#